data_AF-A0AA88SBP6-F1
#
_entry.id   AF-A0AA88SBP6-F1
#
_cell.length_a   1.000
_cell.length_b   1.000
_cell.length_c   1.000
_cell.angle_alpha   90.00
_cell.angle_beta   90.00
_cell.angle_gamma   90.00
#
_symmetry.space_group_name_H-M   'P 1'
#
loop_
_entity.id
_entity.type
_entity.pdbx_description
1 polymer ?
#
loop_
_entity_poly.entity_id
_entity_poly.type
_entity_poly.pdbx_seq_one_letter_code
_entity_poly.pdbx_strand_id
1 'polypeptide(L)' 'MADSSRSIGFGFTKAAPICNKVYGAQVGDTCFSVAKTFKLKTEVFNVLNPNLNCVKMFVGEWLCVQGLTP' A
#
# COMPACT_ATOMS: atom_id res chain seq x y z
N MET A 1 3.58 -17.03 -6.41
CA MET A 1 4.92 -16.83 -5.81
C MET A 1 4.85 -15.51 -5.04
N ALA A 2 4.91 -15.34 -3.73
CA ALA A 2 4.97 -16.14 -2.50
C ALA A 2 4.08 -15.36 -1.48
N ASP A 3 3.66 -15.80 -0.30
CA ASP A 3 4.24 -16.77 0.63
C ASP A 3 3.15 -17.23 1.61
N SER A 4 3.11 -18.54 1.89
CA SER A 4 2.43 -19.14 3.02
C SER A 4 3.39 -19.16 4.20
N SER A 5 3.23 -18.23 5.15
CA SER A 5 4.00 -18.28 6.39
C SER A 5 3.08 -18.58 7.57
N ARG A 6 3.02 -19.86 7.91
CA ARG A 6 2.41 -20.41 9.13
C ARG A 6 3.51 -20.40 10.21
N SER A 7 3.56 -19.36 11.04
CA SER A 7 4.58 -19.23 12.10
C SER A 7 3.97 -19.53 13.47
N ILE A 8 4.34 -20.68 14.02
CA ILE A 8 4.27 -21.00 15.46
C ILE A 8 5.65 -20.66 16.02
N GLY A 9 5.74 -19.59 16.80
CA GLY A 9 6.97 -19.13 17.45
C GLY A 9 6.86 -17.65 17.80
N PHE A 10 7.02 -17.32 19.08
CA PHE A 10 6.92 -15.95 19.61
C PHE A 10 7.98 -15.02 19.00
N GLY A 11 7.66 -14.43 17.85
CA GLY A 11 8.36 -13.31 17.24
C GLY A 11 7.29 -12.41 16.61
N PHE A 12 7.19 -11.17 17.07
CA PHE A 12 6.22 -10.21 16.54
C PHE A 12 6.67 -9.74 15.14
N THR A 13 6.47 -10.56 14.10
CA THR A 13 6.58 -10.07 12.73
C THR A 13 5.47 -9.06 12.53
N LYS A 14 5.82 -7.79 12.30
CA LYS A 14 4.87 -6.74 11.90
C LYS A 14 4.01 -7.31 10.76
N ALA A 15 2.70 -7.40 10.98
CA ALA A 15 1.82 -8.00 9.98
C ALA A 15 1.94 -7.23 8.66
N ALA A 16 1.68 -7.89 7.53
CA ALA A 16 1.59 -7.20 6.26
C ALA A 16 0.24 -6.46 6.18
N PRO A 17 0.16 -5.28 5.54
CA PRO A 17 -1.12 -4.65 5.25
C PRO A 17 -1.95 -5.54 4.32
N ILE A 18 -3.25 -5.66 4.59
CA ILE A 18 -4.19 -6.34 3.70
C ILE A 18 -4.76 -5.30 2.74
N CYS A 19 -4.63 -5.53 1.44
CA CYS A 19 -5.23 -4.66 0.44
C CYS A 19 -6.60 -5.16 -0.03
N ASN A 20 -7.63 -4.36 0.19
CA ASN A 20 -9.01 -4.66 -0.21
C ASN A 20 -9.40 -3.98 -1.53
N LYS A 21 -8.76 -2.85 -1.87
CA LYS A 21 -8.99 -2.13 -3.13
C LYS A 21 -7.69 -1.57 -3.69
N VAL A 22 -7.46 -1.86 -4.97
CA VAL A 22 -6.33 -1.33 -5.74
C VAL A 22 -6.77 -0.26 -6.72
N TYR A 23 -5.88 0.67 -6.99
CA TYR A 23 -5.99 1.70 -8.01
C TYR A 23 -4.74 1.68 -8.88
N GLY A 24 -4.92 1.70 -10.20
CA GLY A 24 -3.80 1.85 -11.13
C GLY A 24 -3.50 3.33 -11.33
N ALA A 25 -2.29 3.76 -11.01
CA ALA A 25 -1.85 5.15 -11.16
C ALA A 25 -2.09 5.67 -12.59
N GLN A 26 -2.56 6.91 -12.70
CA GLN A 26 -2.85 7.58 -13.96
C GLN A 26 -1.85 8.69 -14.26
N VAL A 27 -1.91 9.22 -15.49
CA VAL A 27 -1.07 10.35 -15.91
C VAL A 27 -1.38 11.56 -15.02
N GLY A 28 -0.32 12.15 -14.45
CA GLY A 28 -0.42 13.31 -13.56
C GLY A 28 -0.65 12.97 -12.08
N ASP A 29 -0.80 11.69 -11.73
CA ASP A 29 -0.89 11.29 -10.33
C ASP A 29 0.44 11.46 -9.58
N THR A 30 0.29 11.75 -8.30
CA THR A 30 1.33 11.70 -7.27
C THR A 30 0.78 10.87 -6.11
N CYS A 31 1.64 10.35 -5.24
CA CYS A 31 1.17 9.70 -4.01
C CYS A 31 0.20 10.58 -3.21
N PHE A 32 0.46 11.89 -3.15
CA PHE A 32 -0.38 12.84 -2.43
C PHE A 32 -1.75 13.03 -3.11
N SER A 33 -1.79 13.17 -4.44
CA SER A 33 -3.07 13.32 -5.15
C SER A 33 -3.91 12.06 -5.04
N VAL A 34 -3.31 10.87 -5.16
CA VAL A 34 -4.01 9.59 -5.00
C VAL A 34 -4.54 9.46 -3.58
N ALA A 35 -3.70 9.66 -2.55
CA ALA A 35 -4.14 9.61 -1.16
C ALA A 35 -5.31 10.57 -0.89
N LYS A 36 -5.22 11.82 -1.39
CA LYS A 36 -6.27 12.82 -1.26
C LYS A 36 -7.57 12.40 -1.98
N THR A 37 -7.47 11.89 -3.20
CA THR A 37 -8.63 11.42 -4.00
C THR A 37 -9.40 10.31 -3.27
N PHE A 38 -8.68 9.39 -2.63
CA PHE A 38 -9.27 8.30 -1.84
C PHE A 38 -9.53 8.67 -0.38
N LYS A 39 -9.39 9.95 -0.01
CA LYS A 39 -9.61 10.49 1.35
C LYS A 39 -8.76 9.78 2.42
N LEU A 40 -7.57 9.33 2.04
CA LEU A 40 -6.58 8.74 2.93
C LEU A 40 -5.65 9.82 3.48
N LYS A 41 -5.31 9.70 4.77
CA LYS A 41 -4.13 10.39 5.30
C LYS A 41 -2.87 9.84 4.64
N THR A 42 -1.87 10.68 4.42
CA THR A 42 -0.62 10.27 3.76
C THR A 42 0.10 9.16 4.53
N GLU A 43 0.05 9.17 5.86
CA GLU A 43 0.66 8.14 6.68
C GLU A 43 -0.01 6.77 6.45
N VAL A 44 -1.34 6.74 6.36
CA VAL A 44 -2.11 5.51 6.11
C VAL A 44 -1.83 4.98 4.70
N PHE A 45 -1.80 5.86 3.70
CA PHE A 45 -1.45 5.48 2.33
C PHE A 45 -0.05 4.85 2.25
N ASN A 46 0.93 5.42 2.95
CA ASN A 46 2.29 4.88 2.99
C ASN A 46 2.36 3.52 3.71
N VAL A 47 1.58 3.33 4.78
CA VAL A 47 1.52 2.03 5.49
C VAL A 47 0.87 0.95 4.62
N LEU A 48 -0.14 1.30 3.81
CA LEU A 48 -0.77 0.37 2.86
C LEU A 48 0.15 0.03 1.68
N ASN A 49 1.13 0.89 1.37
CA ASN A 49 2.03 0.76 0.23
C ASN A 49 3.51 0.79 0.66
N PRO A 50 3.98 -0.13 1.53
CA PRO A 50 5.28 -0.03 2.17
C PRO A 50 6.48 -0.14 1.20
N ASN A 51 6.26 -0.65 -0.01
CA ASN A 51 7.28 -0.80 -1.04
C ASN A 51 7.24 0.32 -2.10
N LEU A 52 6.27 1.22 -2.02
CA LEU A 52 6.09 2.29 -3.00
C LEU A 52 7.14 3.39 -2.81
N ASN A 53 7.81 3.76 -3.90
CA ASN A 53 8.66 4.94 -3.94
C ASN A 53 7.95 6.07 -4.66
N CYS A 54 7.41 7.03 -3.91
CA CYS A 54 6.64 8.14 -4.45
C CYS A 54 7.39 9.06 -5.42
N VAL A 55 8.73 9.08 -5.40
CA VAL A 55 9.55 9.85 -6.35
C VAL A 55 9.71 9.12 -7.68
N LYS A 56 9.55 7.80 -7.69
CA LYS A 56 9.70 6.93 -8.87
C LYS A 56 8.39 6.27 -9.30
N MET A 57 7.25 6.77 -8.80
CA MET A 57 5.93 6.26 -9.15
C MET A 57 5.69 6.42 -10.66
N PHE A 58 5.09 5.42 -11.28
CA PHE A 58 4.82 5.42 -12.73
C PHE A 58 3.35 5.10 -13.05
N VAL A 59 2.91 5.51 -14.23
CA VAL A 59 1.55 5.23 -14.72
C VAL A 59 1.35 3.72 -14.86
N GLY A 60 0.24 3.23 -14.33
CA GLY A 60 -0.09 1.80 -14.28
C GLY A 60 0.45 1.06 -13.05
N GLU A 61 1.17 1.73 -12.15
CA GLU A 61 1.56 1.14 -10.88
C GLU A 61 0.33 0.87 -9.99
N TRP A 62 0.27 -0.31 -9.38
CA TRP A 62 -0.86 -0.71 -8.52
C TRP A 62 -0.66 -0.18 -7.10
N LEU A 63 -1.58 0.69 -6.69
CA LEU A 63 -1.60 1.34 -5.40
C LEU A 63 -2.76 0.81 -4.56
N CYS A 64 -2.47 0.40 -3.33
CA CYS A 64 -3.52 0.07 -2.38
C CYS A 64 -4.17 1.34 -1.84
N VAL A 65 -5.49 1.45 -2.00
CA VAL A 65 -6.27 2.64 -1.63
C VAL A 65 -7.37 2.34 -0.60
N GLN A 66 -7.52 1.07 -0.22
CA GLN A 66 -8.37 0.65 0.89
C GLN A 66 -7.83 -0.67 1.42
N GLY A 67 -7.67 -0.77 2.74
CA GLY A 67 -7.08 -1.96 3.34
C GLY A 67 -7.08 -1.90 4.86
N LEU A 68 -6.55 -2.95 5.47
CA LEU A 68 -6.29 -3.02 6.91
C LEU A 68 -4.79 -2.88 7.13
N THR A 69 -4.42 -1.94 7.99
CA THR A 69 -3.05 -1.81 8.47
C THR A 69 -2.89 -2.64 9.75
N PRO A 70 -1.70 -3.22 9.98
CA PRO A 70 -1.34 -3.81 11.28
C PRO A 70 -1.47 -2.83 12.44
#